data_AF-A0A259KY32-F1
#
_entry.id   AF-A0A259KY32-F1
#
_cell.length_a   1.000
_cell.length_b   1.000
_cell.length_c   1.000
_cell.angle_alpha   90.00
_cell.angle_beta   90.00
_cell.angle_gamma   90.00
#
_symmetry.space_group_name_H-M   'P 1'
#
loop_
_entity.id
_entity.type
_entity.pdbx_description
1 polymer ?
#
loop_
_entity_poly.entity_id
_entity_poly.type
_entity_poly.pdbx_seq_one_letter_code
_entity_poly.pdbx_strand_id
1 'polypeptide(L)'
;NGIDYSKNPDLAGLTPLQVMDKIVEYADEIGMKIILDHHRSDAGAGTSSNGLWYDSSHSEAQWVSDWQMLAQRYAGDTAVIGADLHNEPYNGTWGGGGANDWAAAAERAGNAIGDVNSNWLIFVEGIGTYEGNNYWWGGNLMGVRDRPIELDVENKLVYSAHDYPNSIYPQPWFSDPSYPANLPEKFDQMWGYIYKENIAPVYIGEFGTKLTDPKDAPWLEAITSYLGGDLDNNGTTDIAAGDKGVSWTYWSWNPNSGDTGGILKDDWRSVNTNKLSYLEGIEYDFGDAGGGGADAGTQAHALFTVTLSEAATGPVTLDFHTVADTAGAADFTAVSGTLTFAAGELTKIIAVPITADRVAEADEHFSLVLSNPTGATLAHATGIGTIVNDDGAAPTTPTEPTTPTTPTTPSEPVHDADLQALFSSVDSWGGGFNASIAIHNDGATAAHGWQIEINMPYEIENIWNAEIVSHDADGYVIRNAAWNGDIAHDASVSFGFIGKGQLDAAHIDLLI
;
A
#
# COMPACT_ATOMS: atom_id res chain seq x y z
N ASN A 1 -25.79 15.68 12.05
CA ASN A 1 -26.59 15.77 10.81
C ASN A 1 -25.66 15.80 9.61
N GLY A 2 -25.28 14.63 9.08
CA GLY A 2 -24.32 14.50 7.97
C GLY A 2 -24.63 13.39 6.95
N ILE A 3 -25.76 12.69 7.10
CA ILE A 3 -26.15 11.59 6.19
C ILE A 3 -27.23 12.08 5.23
N ASP A 4 -27.01 11.88 3.94
CA ASP A 4 -28.01 12.05 2.90
C ASP A 4 -28.85 10.77 2.79
N TYR A 5 -30.00 10.73 3.47
CA TYR A 5 -30.90 9.58 3.46
C TYR A 5 -31.61 9.34 2.13
N SER A 6 -31.51 10.26 1.16
CA SER A 6 -31.98 9.95 -0.20
C SER A 6 -31.06 8.93 -0.90
N LYS A 7 -29.79 8.91 -0.51
CA LYS A 7 -28.79 7.94 -0.98
C LYS A 7 -28.66 6.73 -0.05
N ASN A 8 -28.95 6.90 1.24
CA ASN A 8 -28.82 5.88 2.28
C ASN A 8 -30.16 5.66 3.02
N PRO A 9 -31.23 5.25 2.32
CA PRO A 9 -32.59 5.21 2.89
C PRO A 9 -32.75 4.19 4.03
N ASP A 10 -31.95 3.13 4.02
CA ASP A 10 -31.90 2.07 5.03
C ASP A 10 -31.27 2.52 6.36
N LEU A 11 -30.49 3.60 6.36
CA LEU A 11 -29.91 4.18 7.58
C LEU A 11 -30.88 5.14 8.31
N ALA A 12 -32.03 5.45 7.71
CA ALA A 12 -32.96 6.43 8.26
C ALA A 12 -33.56 5.99 9.59
N GLY A 13 -33.32 6.78 10.64
CA GLY A 13 -33.85 6.53 11.99
C GLY A 13 -33.01 5.59 12.85
N LEU A 14 -31.90 5.08 12.33
CA LEU A 14 -30.93 4.30 13.09
C LEU A 14 -30.10 5.19 14.03
N THR A 15 -29.71 4.65 15.18
CA THR A 15 -28.69 5.26 16.04
C THR A 15 -27.29 5.07 15.44
N PRO A 16 -26.27 5.84 15.85
CA PRO A 16 -24.89 5.64 15.36
C PRO A 16 -24.38 4.20 15.51
N LEU A 17 -24.67 3.55 16.65
CA LEU A 17 -24.30 2.14 16.85
C LEU A 17 -25.04 1.18 15.90
N GLN A 18 -26.28 1.48 15.52
CA GLN A 18 -27.02 0.66 14.54
C GLN A 18 -26.53 0.90 13.11
N VAL A 19 -26.04 2.10 12.79
CA VAL A 19 -25.35 2.37 11.52
C VAL A 19 -24.02 1.61 11.49
N MET A 20 -23.28 1.57 12.59
CA MET A 20 -22.06 0.76 12.69
C MET A 20 -22.34 -0.74 12.50
N ASP A 21 -23.42 -1.27 13.09
CA ASP A 21 -23.83 -2.67 12.83
C ASP A 21 -24.04 -2.96 11.34
N LYS A 22 -24.67 -2.02 10.61
CA LYS A 22 -24.90 -2.17 9.17
C LYS A 22 -23.60 -2.21 8.37
N ILE A 23 -22.61 -1.41 8.78
CA ILE A 23 -21.29 -1.40 8.15
C ILE A 23 -20.55 -2.71 8.45
N VAL A 24 -20.58 -3.18 9.69
CA VAL A 24 -19.96 -4.45 10.11
C VAL A 24 -20.58 -5.64 9.37
N GLU A 25 -21.91 -5.71 9.32
CA GLU A 25 -22.65 -6.76 8.60
C GLU A 25 -22.23 -6.82 7.12
N TYR A 26 -22.21 -5.66 6.44
CA TYR A 26 -21.83 -5.61 5.04
C TYR A 26 -20.33 -5.89 4.81
N ALA A 27 -19.45 -5.46 5.72
CA ALA A 27 -18.02 -5.77 5.64
C ALA A 27 -17.77 -7.28 5.72
N ASP A 28 -18.47 -7.99 6.61
CA ASP A 28 -18.39 -9.45 6.71
C ASP A 28 -18.88 -10.12 5.42
N GLU A 29 -20.00 -9.65 4.85
CA GLU A 29 -20.56 -10.16 3.58
C GLU A 29 -19.57 -10.08 2.41
N ILE A 30 -18.70 -9.06 2.38
CA ILE A 30 -17.70 -8.87 1.32
C ILE A 30 -16.28 -9.31 1.72
N GLY A 31 -16.13 -9.99 2.87
CA GLY A 31 -14.85 -10.53 3.34
C GLY A 31 -13.87 -9.50 3.92
N MET A 32 -14.31 -8.25 4.15
CA MET A 32 -13.49 -7.24 4.82
C MET A 32 -13.41 -7.46 6.32
N LYS A 33 -12.29 -7.04 6.91
CA LYS A 33 -12.07 -7.04 8.36
C LYS A 33 -12.09 -5.61 8.90
N ILE A 34 -12.47 -5.48 10.17
CA ILE A 34 -12.64 -4.22 10.89
C ILE A 34 -11.83 -4.30 12.18
N ILE A 35 -10.99 -3.29 12.39
CA ILE A 35 -10.41 -2.97 13.68
C ILE A 35 -11.22 -1.78 14.21
N LEU A 36 -11.77 -1.89 15.41
CA LEU A 36 -12.40 -0.76 16.06
C LEU A 36 -11.32 0.08 16.73
N ASP A 37 -11.33 1.38 16.49
CA ASP A 37 -10.40 2.34 17.10
C ASP A 37 -11.17 3.28 18.04
N HIS A 38 -10.72 3.37 19.30
CA HIS A 38 -11.12 4.48 20.16
C HIS A 38 -10.31 5.72 19.78
N HIS A 39 -10.78 6.39 18.72
CA HIS A 39 -10.12 7.56 18.19
C HIS A 39 -10.15 8.75 19.17
N ARG A 40 -11.21 8.82 20.00
CA ARG A 40 -11.44 9.92 20.95
C ARG A 40 -12.62 9.73 21.90
N SER A 41 -12.56 10.44 23.03
CA SER A 41 -13.61 10.45 24.07
C SER A 41 -14.82 11.34 23.74
N ASP A 42 -14.65 12.37 22.89
CA ASP A 42 -15.69 13.32 22.46
C ASP A 42 -15.86 13.31 20.94
N ALA A 43 -16.97 13.79 20.39
CA ALA A 43 -17.12 13.91 18.93
C ALA A 43 -16.26 15.05 18.32
N GLY A 44 -15.62 14.81 17.15
CA GLY A 44 -14.94 15.83 16.33
C GLY A 44 -13.89 15.26 15.36
N ALA A 45 -12.88 16.06 14.94
CA ALA A 45 -11.66 15.61 14.23
C ALA A 45 -10.39 15.45 15.11
N GLY A 46 -9.53 14.47 14.81
CA GLY A 46 -8.26 14.18 15.48
C GLY A 46 -8.37 13.46 16.84
N THR A 47 -7.22 13.18 17.45
CA THR A 47 -7.09 12.51 18.77
C THR A 47 -7.73 13.28 19.95
N SER A 48 -7.79 12.63 21.11
CA SER A 48 -8.20 13.23 22.38
C SER A 48 -7.29 14.40 22.74
N SER A 49 -7.88 15.55 23.06
CA SER A 49 -7.15 16.82 23.15
C SER A 49 -6.04 16.86 24.20
N ASN A 50 -6.08 16.01 25.22
CA ASN A 50 -5.06 15.89 26.24
C ASN A 50 -4.08 14.73 26.02
N GLY A 51 -4.24 13.94 24.95
CA GLY A 51 -3.36 12.81 24.61
C GLY A 51 -3.43 11.65 25.60
N LEU A 52 -4.51 11.53 26.37
CA LEU A 52 -4.74 10.46 27.34
C LEU A 52 -6.14 9.85 27.12
N TRP A 53 -6.31 8.60 27.54
CA TRP A 53 -7.56 7.82 27.48
C TRP A 53 -8.62 8.23 28.52
N TYR A 54 -8.40 9.34 29.23
CA TYR A 54 -9.31 9.87 30.23
C TYR A 54 -9.13 11.39 30.38
N ASP A 55 -10.17 12.05 30.86
CA ASP A 55 -10.15 13.46 31.25
C ASP A 55 -11.12 13.70 32.42
N SER A 56 -11.45 14.97 32.72
CA SER A 56 -12.35 15.33 33.82
C SER A 56 -13.82 14.95 33.59
N SER A 57 -14.21 14.75 32.33
CA SER A 57 -15.54 14.39 31.85
C SER A 57 -15.65 12.90 31.53
N HIS A 58 -14.54 12.27 31.13
CA HIS A 58 -14.45 10.87 30.72
C HIS A 58 -13.47 10.11 31.60
N SER A 59 -13.96 9.24 32.48
CA SER A 59 -13.08 8.44 33.34
C SER A 59 -12.52 7.22 32.62
N GLU A 60 -11.32 6.76 33.00
CA GLU A 60 -10.74 5.49 32.51
C GLU A 60 -11.71 4.30 32.69
N ALA A 61 -12.43 4.23 33.82
CA ALA A 61 -13.39 3.16 34.05
C ALA A 61 -14.55 3.15 33.04
N GLN A 62 -14.94 4.34 32.53
CA GLN A 62 -15.95 4.46 31.49
C GLN A 62 -15.38 3.99 30.14
N TRP A 63 -14.16 4.42 29.79
CA TRP A 63 -13.45 3.96 28.59
C TRP A 63 -13.32 2.42 28.55
N VAL A 64 -12.90 1.80 29.64
CA VAL A 64 -12.83 0.33 29.75
C VAL A 64 -14.23 -0.30 29.62
N SER A 65 -15.25 0.27 30.26
CA SER A 65 -16.62 -0.24 30.17
C SER A 65 -17.20 -0.15 28.76
N ASP A 66 -16.86 0.90 28.00
CA ASP A 66 -17.31 1.08 26.62
C ASP A 66 -16.62 0.08 25.68
N TRP A 67 -15.34 -0.22 25.93
CA TRP A 67 -14.64 -1.30 25.25
C TRP A 67 -15.28 -2.67 25.48
N GLN A 68 -15.59 -3.00 26.74
CA GLN A 68 -16.29 -4.26 27.06
C GLN A 68 -17.66 -4.33 26.39
N MET A 69 -18.38 -3.20 26.30
CA MET A 69 -19.65 -3.13 25.61
C MET A 69 -19.52 -3.44 24.12
N LEU A 70 -18.55 -2.84 23.42
CA LEU A 70 -18.31 -3.11 21.99
C LEU A 70 -17.83 -4.55 21.75
N ALA A 71 -16.91 -5.03 22.57
CA ALA A 71 -16.40 -6.40 22.51
C ALA A 71 -17.50 -7.44 22.71
N GLN A 72 -18.45 -7.18 23.63
CA GLN A 72 -19.62 -8.01 23.84
C GLN A 72 -20.65 -7.89 22.70
N ARG A 73 -20.81 -6.70 22.12
CA ARG A 73 -21.77 -6.42 21.04
C ARG A 73 -21.43 -7.20 19.77
N TYR A 74 -20.15 -7.25 19.42
CA TYR A 74 -19.65 -7.93 18.22
C TYR A 74 -18.96 -9.27 18.55
N ALA A 75 -19.27 -9.85 19.72
CA ALA A 75 -18.75 -11.17 20.09
C ALA A 75 -19.26 -12.22 19.11
N GLY A 76 -18.33 -12.91 18.44
CA GLY A 76 -18.62 -13.94 17.44
C GLY A 76 -18.84 -13.43 16.02
N ASP A 77 -18.78 -12.12 15.80
CA ASP A 77 -18.70 -11.53 14.47
C ASP A 77 -17.28 -11.72 13.89
N THR A 78 -17.18 -12.21 12.66
CA THR A 78 -15.89 -12.51 12.02
C THR A 78 -15.28 -11.33 11.28
N ALA A 79 -16.01 -10.25 11.06
CA ALA A 79 -15.47 -9.03 10.48
C ALA A 79 -14.71 -8.21 11.53
N VAL A 80 -15.22 -8.10 12.76
CA VAL A 80 -14.53 -7.33 13.81
C VAL A 80 -13.43 -8.15 14.48
N ILE A 81 -12.18 -7.85 14.17
CA ILE A 81 -11.02 -8.65 14.58
C ILE A 81 -10.32 -8.15 15.84
N GLY A 82 -10.56 -6.91 16.26
CA GLY A 82 -9.88 -6.37 17.43
C GLY A 82 -10.19 -4.92 17.78
N ALA A 83 -9.47 -4.44 18.79
CA ALA A 83 -9.59 -3.11 19.37
C ALA A 83 -8.23 -2.39 19.37
N ASP A 84 -8.16 -1.25 18.68
CA ASP A 84 -7.11 -0.25 18.88
C ASP A 84 -7.50 0.67 20.04
N LEU A 85 -6.81 0.46 21.16
CA LEU A 85 -7.31 0.81 22.48
C LEU A 85 -7.50 2.31 22.67
N HIS A 86 -6.61 3.13 22.12
CA HIS A 86 -6.67 4.58 22.19
C HIS A 86 -5.75 5.24 21.17
N ASN A 87 -6.32 6.03 20.29
CA ASN A 87 -5.58 6.78 19.28
C ASN A 87 -4.62 7.81 19.86
N GLU A 88 -3.36 7.75 19.41
CA GLU A 88 -2.30 8.73 19.61
C GLU A 88 -2.04 9.17 21.08
N PRO A 89 -1.64 8.28 22.02
CA PRO A 89 -1.34 8.61 23.42
C PRO A 89 -0.08 9.51 23.61
N TYR A 90 -0.11 10.77 23.18
CA TYR A 90 1.09 11.61 23.15
C TYR A 90 1.55 12.17 24.50
N ASN A 91 0.66 12.26 25.49
CA ASN A 91 0.99 12.66 26.86
C ASN A 91 1.08 11.45 27.83
N GLY A 92 0.92 10.24 27.29
CA GLY A 92 1.16 9.00 28.01
C GLY A 92 2.65 8.81 28.31
N THR A 93 2.93 7.99 29.31
CA THR A 93 4.27 7.48 29.63
C THR A 93 4.29 5.98 29.43
N TRP A 94 5.48 5.39 29.29
CA TRP A 94 5.66 3.96 29.12
C TRP A 94 6.49 3.40 30.28
N GLY A 95 5.88 2.64 31.18
CA GLY A 95 6.61 1.93 32.24
C GLY A 95 7.10 2.80 33.42
N GLY A 96 6.49 3.97 33.63
CA GLY A 96 6.81 4.90 34.74
C GLY A 96 5.91 4.77 35.98
N GLY A 97 4.82 3.99 35.88
CA GLY A 97 3.73 3.98 36.84
C GLY A 97 2.95 5.30 36.86
N GLY A 98 1.95 5.38 37.76
CA GLY A 98 1.11 6.57 37.88
C GLY A 98 -0.11 6.54 36.95
N ALA A 99 -0.85 7.66 36.93
CA ALA A 99 -2.15 7.72 36.25
C ALA A 99 -2.03 7.83 34.72
N ASN A 100 -0.91 8.34 34.20
CA ASN A 100 -0.65 8.48 32.77
C ASN A 100 0.31 7.40 32.22
N ASP A 101 0.48 6.27 32.91
CA ASP A 101 1.22 5.12 32.37
C ASP A 101 0.33 4.38 31.36
N TRP A 102 0.60 4.62 30.08
CA TRP A 102 -0.15 4.04 28.97
C TRP A 102 0.00 2.53 28.92
N ALA A 103 1.20 2.01 29.13
CA ALA A 103 1.44 0.57 29.08
C ALA A 103 0.57 -0.17 30.12
N ALA A 104 0.51 0.36 31.34
CA ALA A 104 -0.35 -0.20 32.38
C ALA A 104 -1.85 -0.05 32.07
N ALA A 105 -2.27 1.03 31.40
CA ALA A 105 -3.67 1.24 31.03
C ALA A 105 -4.11 0.34 29.87
N ALA A 106 -3.22 0.13 28.89
CA ALA A 106 -3.42 -0.80 27.80
C ALA A 106 -3.63 -2.23 28.30
N GLU A 107 -2.81 -2.69 29.27
CA GLU A 107 -3.02 -4.00 29.93
C GLU A 107 -4.38 -4.08 30.63
N ARG A 108 -4.79 -3.02 31.36
CA ARG A 108 -6.10 -2.99 32.04
C ARG A 108 -7.27 -3.10 31.06
N ALA A 109 -7.24 -2.34 29.97
CA ALA A 109 -8.30 -2.36 28.96
C ALA A 109 -8.28 -3.66 28.14
N GLY A 110 -7.11 -4.09 27.69
CA GLY A 110 -6.93 -5.32 26.92
C GLY A 110 -7.41 -6.56 27.69
N ASN A 111 -7.05 -6.67 28.98
CA ASN A 111 -7.51 -7.80 29.81
C ASN A 111 -9.02 -7.73 30.08
N ALA A 112 -9.57 -6.53 30.31
CA ALA A 112 -11.01 -6.36 30.46
C ALA A 112 -11.80 -6.73 29.18
N ILE A 113 -11.25 -6.46 28.00
CA ILE A 113 -11.79 -6.93 26.72
C ILE A 113 -11.68 -8.45 26.63
N GLY A 114 -10.52 -9.03 26.97
CA GLY A 114 -10.29 -10.48 26.96
C GLY A 114 -11.26 -11.26 27.83
N ASP A 115 -11.69 -10.69 28.97
CA ASP A 115 -12.71 -11.27 29.85
C ASP A 115 -14.10 -11.45 29.19
N VAL A 116 -14.43 -10.62 28.20
CA VAL A 116 -15.73 -10.65 27.50
C VAL A 116 -15.64 -11.24 26.10
N ASN A 117 -14.51 -11.05 25.42
CA ASN A 117 -14.24 -11.56 24.08
C ASN A 117 -12.74 -11.87 23.93
N SER A 118 -12.37 -13.10 24.28
CA SER A 118 -10.98 -13.58 24.18
C SER A 118 -10.50 -13.84 22.75
N ASN A 119 -11.33 -13.62 21.72
CA ASN A 119 -10.92 -13.85 20.33
C ASN A 119 -10.26 -12.63 19.71
N TRP A 120 -10.63 -11.42 20.13
CA TRP A 120 -10.13 -10.15 19.60
C TRP A 120 -8.64 -9.94 19.82
N LEU A 121 -7.99 -9.41 18.78
CA LEU A 121 -6.66 -8.81 18.89
C LEU A 121 -6.75 -7.47 19.63
N ILE A 122 -5.69 -7.15 20.35
CA ILE A 122 -5.53 -5.92 21.13
C ILE A 122 -4.38 -5.15 20.51
N PHE A 123 -4.72 -4.06 19.82
CA PHE A 123 -3.75 -3.16 19.20
C PHE A 123 -3.38 -2.09 20.22
N VAL A 124 -2.07 -1.98 20.50
CA VAL A 124 -1.52 -1.05 21.49
C VAL A 124 -0.57 -0.10 20.79
N GLU A 125 -1.03 1.13 20.58
CA GLU A 125 -0.20 2.22 20.07
C GLU A 125 0.96 2.58 20.99
N GLY A 126 1.94 3.29 20.45
CA GLY A 126 3.03 3.93 21.20
C GLY A 126 2.61 5.20 21.94
N ILE A 127 3.61 5.96 22.41
CA ILE A 127 3.42 7.29 23.02
C ILE A 127 4.11 8.39 22.20
N GLY A 128 4.11 9.64 22.66
CA GLY A 128 4.79 10.74 21.96
C GLY A 128 6.30 10.83 22.25
N THR A 129 6.72 10.49 23.47
CA THR A 129 8.10 10.68 23.93
C THR A 129 8.55 9.59 24.88
N TYR A 130 9.70 8.97 24.62
CA TYR A 130 10.34 8.02 25.53
C TYR A 130 11.81 8.39 25.78
N GLU A 131 12.20 8.50 27.05
CA GLU A 131 13.56 8.90 27.47
C GLU A 131 14.11 10.17 26.78
N GLY A 132 13.22 11.13 26.50
CA GLY A 132 13.57 12.39 25.82
C GLY A 132 13.65 12.30 24.29
N ASN A 133 13.42 11.12 23.71
CA ASN A 133 13.30 10.92 22.27
C ASN A 133 11.85 11.13 21.85
N ASN A 134 11.61 12.13 21.01
CA ASN A 134 10.28 12.41 20.46
C ASN A 134 10.07 11.65 19.16
N TYR A 135 8.83 11.28 18.92
CA TYR A 135 8.36 10.76 17.65
C TYR A 135 6.93 11.21 17.38
N TRP A 136 6.29 10.65 16.37
CA TRP A 136 4.86 10.85 16.13
C TRP A 136 4.04 10.40 17.32
N TRP A 137 2.90 11.07 17.53
CA TRP A 137 1.93 10.64 18.52
C TRP A 137 1.47 9.22 18.18
N GLY A 138 1.34 8.34 19.16
CA GLY A 138 1.06 6.92 18.92
C GLY A 138 2.20 6.12 18.28
N GLY A 139 3.31 6.75 17.85
CA GLY A 139 4.37 6.07 17.10
C GLY A 139 5.59 5.64 17.92
N ASN A 140 5.80 6.17 19.13
CA ASN A 140 7.00 5.84 19.91
C ASN A 140 6.79 4.56 20.73
N LEU A 141 7.37 3.45 20.26
CA LEU A 141 7.35 2.13 20.93
C LEU A 141 8.72 1.75 21.49
N MET A 142 9.63 2.71 21.71
CA MET A 142 10.96 2.43 22.28
C MET A 142 10.87 1.72 23.65
N GLY A 143 9.87 2.08 24.46
CA GLY A 143 9.69 1.53 25.81
C GLY A 143 9.31 0.04 25.86
N VAL A 144 8.94 -0.58 24.73
CA VAL A 144 8.61 -2.01 24.68
C VAL A 144 9.80 -2.88 25.09
N ARG A 145 11.05 -2.47 24.81
CA ARG A 145 12.25 -3.20 25.27
C ARG A 145 12.36 -3.29 26.80
N ASP A 146 12.01 -2.21 27.47
CA ASP A 146 12.17 -2.09 28.92
C ASP A 146 10.94 -2.60 29.67
N ARG A 147 9.75 -2.43 29.08
CA ARG A 147 8.48 -2.88 29.62
C ARG A 147 7.56 -3.35 28.48
N PRO A 148 7.61 -4.62 28.08
CA PRO A 148 6.64 -5.17 27.13
C PRO A 148 5.25 -5.23 27.78
N ILE A 149 4.19 -5.14 26.98
CA ILE A 149 2.80 -5.36 27.40
C ILE A 149 2.58 -6.85 27.67
N GLU A 150 1.97 -7.17 28.80
CA GLU A 150 1.56 -8.54 29.15
C GLU A 150 0.03 -8.61 29.30
N LEU A 151 -0.61 -9.35 28.40
CA LEU A 151 -2.05 -9.61 28.46
C LEU A 151 -2.34 -10.96 29.12
N ASP A 152 -3.49 -11.07 29.78
CA ASP A 152 -3.94 -12.32 30.40
C ASP A 152 -4.29 -13.40 29.36
N VAL A 153 -4.66 -12.99 28.15
CA VAL A 153 -4.93 -13.88 27.01
C VAL A 153 -3.73 -13.87 26.07
N GLU A 154 -3.08 -15.02 25.94
CA GLU A 154 -1.91 -15.19 25.08
C GLU A 154 -2.25 -14.98 23.59
N ASN A 155 -1.25 -14.53 22.81
CA ASN A 155 -1.32 -14.40 21.35
C ASN A 155 -2.41 -13.42 20.87
N LYS A 156 -2.65 -12.34 21.63
CA LYS A 156 -3.61 -11.28 21.28
C LYS A 156 -3.01 -9.91 21.06
N LEU A 157 -1.79 -9.68 21.51
CA LEU A 157 -1.13 -8.39 21.40
C LEU A 157 -0.63 -8.12 19.97
N VAL A 158 -0.93 -6.94 19.46
CA VAL A 158 -0.31 -6.32 18.30
C VAL A 158 0.16 -4.93 18.72
N TYR A 159 1.42 -4.57 18.44
CA TYR A 159 1.84 -3.19 18.63
C TYR A 159 1.46 -2.35 17.43
N SER A 160 0.94 -1.15 17.67
CA SER A 160 0.56 -0.19 16.62
C SER A 160 1.48 1.02 16.66
N ALA A 161 1.83 1.58 15.50
CA ALA A 161 2.58 2.83 15.41
C ALA A 161 2.05 3.71 14.29
N HIS A 162 2.09 5.03 14.48
CA HIS A 162 1.77 6.01 13.45
C HIS A 162 3.05 6.68 12.94
N ASP A 163 3.10 6.96 11.64
CA ASP A 163 4.21 7.67 11.02
C ASP A 163 3.74 8.58 9.88
N TYR A 164 4.32 9.78 9.82
CA TYR A 164 3.90 10.83 8.88
C TYR A 164 5.11 11.57 8.28
N PRO A 165 4.97 12.26 7.13
CA PRO A 165 6.07 12.99 6.51
C PRO A 165 6.20 14.45 6.96
N ASN A 166 7.16 15.14 6.33
CA ASN A 166 7.49 16.55 6.56
C ASN A 166 6.30 17.51 6.38
N SER A 167 5.37 17.24 5.44
CA SER A 167 4.19 18.10 5.22
C SER A 167 3.21 18.12 6.39
N ILE A 168 3.22 17.11 7.24
CA ILE A 168 2.39 17.04 8.46
C ILE A 168 3.07 17.79 9.59
N TYR A 169 4.32 17.44 9.87
CA TYR A 169 5.16 18.19 10.83
C TYR A 169 6.65 18.05 10.49
N PRO A 170 7.42 19.15 10.44
CA PRO A 170 8.83 19.11 10.09
C PRO A 170 9.66 18.55 11.25
N GLN A 171 9.97 17.27 11.19
CA GLN A 171 10.82 16.57 12.15
C GLN A 171 12.33 16.69 11.77
N PRO A 172 13.25 16.61 12.75
CA PRO A 172 14.68 16.81 12.50
C PRO A 172 15.29 15.85 11.46
N TRP A 173 14.80 14.61 11.39
CA TRP A 173 15.33 13.58 10.48
C TRP A 173 15.01 13.84 9.01
N PHE A 174 14.01 14.68 8.68
CA PHE A 174 13.76 15.13 7.30
C PHE A 174 14.75 16.19 6.82
N SER A 175 15.57 16.73 7.73
CA SER A 175 16.64 17.68 7.41
C SER A 175 18.03 17.04 7.53
N ASP A 176 18.10 15.73 7.80
CA ASP A 176 19.36 15.01 7.82
C ASP A 176 19.98 14.97 6.41
N PRO A 177 21.29 15.23 6.24
CA PRO A 177 21.94 15.16 4.92
C PRO A 177 21.82 13.80 4.22
N SER A 178 21.54 12.73 4.96
CA SER A 178 21.34 11.38 4.41
C SER A 178 19.88 11.07 4.07
N TYR A 179 18.95 11.99 4.28
CA TYR A 179 17.55 11.81 3.90
C TYR A 179 17.39 11.51 2.39
N PRO A 180 16.57 10.50 1.99
CA PRO A 180 15.70 9.65 2.81
C PRO A 180 16.34 8.36 3.36
N ALA A 181 17.61 8.08 3.06
CA ALA A 181 18.28 6.82 3.42
C ALA A 181 18.43 6.59 4.94
N ASN A 182 18.18 7.61 5.77
CA ASN A 182 18.13 7.48 7.23
C ASN A 182 16.81 6.94 7.78
N LEU A 183 15.75 6.87 6.97
CA LEU A 183 14.41 6.52 7.46
C LEU A 183 14.33 5.08 8.00
N PRO A 184 14.91 4.04 7.37
CA PRO A 184 14.86 2.68 7.93
C PRO A 184 15.46 2.56 9.34
N GLU A 185 16.60 3.21 9.60
CA GLU A 185 17.18 3.27 10.95
C GLU A 185 16.26 4.01 11.92
N LYS A 186 15.54 5.04 11.44
CA LYS A 186 14.57 5.77 12.25
C LYS A 186 13.35 4.92 12.60
N PHE A 187 12.83 4.14 11.65
CA PHE A 187 11.75 3.19 11.87
C PHE A 187 12.17 2.11 12.87
N ASP A 188 13.34 1.51 12.66
CA ASP A 188 13.95 0.53 13.57
C ASP A 188 14.10 1.07 14.98
N GLN A 189 14.54 2.32 15.14
CA GLN A 189 14.66 2.97 16.44
C GLN A 189 13.32 3.02 17.19
N MET A 190 12.23 3.30 16.47
CA MET A 190 10.95 3.67 17.08
C MET A 190 9.99 2.51 17.25
N TRP A 191 9.92 1.60 16.28
CA TRP A 191 8.95 0.50 16.27
C TRP A 191 9.43 -0.72 15.47
N GLY A 192 10.22 -0.54 14.41
CA GLY A 192 10.63 -1.59 13.47
C GLY A 192 11.42 -2.74 14.12
N TYR A 193 12.18 -2.46 15.17
CA TYR A 193 12.90 -3.50 15.91
C TYR A 193 11.98 -4.57 16.50
N ILE A 194 10.73 -4.23 16.83
CA ILE A 194 9.75 -5.18 17.41
C ILE A 194 9.45 -6.28 16.39
N TYR A 195 9.27 -5.89 15.12
CA TYR A 195 9.08 -6.80 14.01
C TYR A 195 10.36 -7.60 13.70
N LYS A 196 11.49 -6.90 13.52
CA LYS A 196 12.78 -7.52 13.12
C LYS A 196 13.32 -8.52 14.13
N GLU A 197 13.08 -8.28 15.41
CA GLU A 197 13.51 -9.18 16.49
C GLU A 197 12.44 -10.22 16.86
N ASN A 198 11.34 -10.28 16.11
CA ASN A 198 10.24 -11.21 16.32
C ASN A 198 9.68 -11.15 17.76
N ILE A 199 9.52 -9.92 18.29
CA ILE A 199 8.97 -9.68 19.63
C ILE A 199 7.45 -9.84 19.61
N ALA A 200 6.78 -9.21 18.64
CA ALA A 200 5.34 -9.28 18.40
C ALA A 200 5.02 -8.74 16.99
N PRO A 201 3.82 -9.00 16.45
CA PRO A 201 3.36 -8.32 15.25
C PRO A 201 3.34 -6.81 15.43
N VAL A 202 3.72 -6.09 14.37
CA VAL A 202 3.61 -4.63 14.29
C VAL A 202 2.59 -4.27 13.21
N TYR A 203 1.80 -3.24 13.51
CA TYR A 203 0.79 -2.67 12.66
C TYR A 203 1.04 -1.17 12.52
N ILE A 204 1.19 -0.66 11.30
CA ILE A 204 1.19 0.78 11.08
C ILE A 204 -0.25 1.24 10.91
N GLY A 205 -0.86 1.68 12.01
CA GLY A 205 -2.27 2.05 12.08
C GLY A 205 -2.61 3.30 11.28
N GLU A 206 -1.67 4.23 11.18
CA GLU A 206 -1.82 5.42 10.35
C GLU A 206 -0.51 5.84 9.70
N PHE A 207 -0.59 6.09 8.40
CA PHE A 207 0.39 6.84 7.63
C PHE A 207 -0.30 7.42 6.40
N GLY A 208 0.08 8.63 5.99
CA GLY A 208 -0.52 9.25 4.81
C GLY A 208 -0.01 10.64 4.50
N THR A 209 -0.32 11.13 3.30
CA THR A 209 0.18 12.41 2.82
C THR A 209 -0.62 12.95 1.65
N LYS A 210 -0.62 14.28 1.45
CA LYS A 210 -1.10 14.91 0.22
C LYS A 210 -0.08 14.90 -0.93
N LEU A 211 1.17 14.52 -0.66
CA LEU A 211 2.29 14.66 -1.60
C LEU A 211 2.59 16.12 -1.99
N THR A 212 2.34 17.06 -1.06
CA THR A 212 2.51 18.49 -1.33
C THR A 212 3.90 19.02 -1.01
N ASP A 213 4.67 18.32 -0.18
CA ASP A 213 6.08 18.63 0.06
C ASP A 213 6.96 17.67 -0.78
N PRO A 214 8.02 18.17 -1.44
CA PRO A 214 9.02 17.34 -2.11
C PRO A 214 9.57 16.16 -1.30
N LYS A 215 9.58 16.24 0.04
CA LYS A 215 10.01 15.17 0.93
C LYS A 215 8.92 14.15 1.23
N ASP A 216 7.69 14.35 0.80
CA ASP A 216 6.63 13.39 1.09
C ASP A 216 6.78 12.14 0.22
N ALA A 217 7.15 12.28 -1.05
CA ALA A 217 7.28 11.13 -1.95
C ALA A 217 8.44 10.18 -1.55
N PRO A 218 9.67 10.67 -1.27
CA PRO A 218 10.73 9.79 -0.80
C PRO A 218 10.45 9.17 0.58
N TRP A 219 9.67 9.85 1.43
CA TRP A 219 9.18 9.25 2.68
C TRP A 219 8.16 8.15 2.42
N LEU A 220 7.19 8.40 1.52
CA LEU A 220 6.13 7.43 1.22
C LEU A 220 6.71 6.18 0.58
N GLU A 221 7.69 6.33 -0.31
CA GLU A 221 8.47 5.22 -0.86
C GLU A 221 9.21 4.46 0.24
N ALA A 222 9.96 5.15 1.11
CA ALA A 222 10.71 4.47 2.16
C ALA A 222 9.83 3.71 3.16
N ILE A 223 8.69 4.28 3.57
CA ILE A 223 7.78 3.59 4.49
C ILE A 223 7.10 2.41 3.78
N THR A 224 6.63 2.55 2.54
CA THR A 224 5.97 1.42 1.84
C THR A 224 6.96 0.31 1.49
N SER A 225 8.20 0.62 1.10
CA SER A 225 9.27 -0.38 0.94
C SER A 225 9.49 -1.17 2.23
N TYR A 226 9.62 -0.46 3.37
CA TYR A 226 9.79 -1.09 4.68
C TYR A 226 8.61 -1.99 5.04
N LEU A 227 7.37 -1.51 4.82
CA LEU A 227 6.16 -2.30 5.05
C LEU A 227 6.08 -3.53 4.14
N GLY A 228 6.60 -3.44 2.91
CA GLY A 228 6.68 -4.53 1.94
C GLY A 228 7.81 -5.54 2.21
N GLY A 229 8.67 -5.27 3.20
CA GLY A 229 9.75 -6.16 3.61
C GLY A 229 11.13 -5.80 3.06
N ASP A 230 11.30 -4.67 2.36
CA ASP A 230 12.61 -4.06 2.10
C ASP A 230 12.97 -3.16 3.30
N LEU A 231 13.56 -3.77 4.32
CA LEU A 231 13.72 -3.20 5.65
C LEU A 231 14.92 -2.24 5.77
N ASP A 232 15.71 -2.09 4.71
CA ASP A 232 16.79 -1.11 4.61
C ASP A 232 16.62 -0.15 3.41
N ASN A 233 15.51 -0.26 2.66
CA ASN A 233 15.14 0.56 1.52
C ASN A 233 16.22 0.57 0.42
N ASN A 234 16.78 -0.61 0.12
CA ASN A 234 17.81 -0.79 -0.90
C ASN A 234 17.28 -1.32 -2.24
N GLY A 235 15.96 -1.58 -2.34
CA GLY A 235 15.30 -2.13 -3.52
C GLY A 235 15.20 -3.65 -3.54
N THR A 236 15.61 -4.35 -2.47
CA THR A 236 15.51 -5.80 -2.35
C THR A 236 14.77 -6.20 -1.08
N THR A 237 13.97 -7.26 -1.15
CA THR A 237 13.23 -7.75 0.02
C THR A 237 14.18 -8.48 0.99
N ASP A 238 14.08 -8.14 2.27
CA ASP A 238 14.86 -8.73 3.37
C ASP A 238 14.13 -9.88 4.10
N ILE A 239 12.83 -10.03 3.82
CA ILE A 239 11.99 -11.08 4.43
C ILE A 239 12.03 -12.35 3.57
N ALA A 240 11.72 -13.51 4.17
CA ALA A 240 11.77 -14.77 3.43
C ALA A 240 10.67 -14.80 2.36
N ALA A 241 10.93 -15.51 1.25
CA ALA A 241 9.93 -15.67 0.20
C ALA A 241 8.63 -16.29 0.76
N GLY A 242 7.50 -15.61 0.51
CA GLY A 242 6.18 -15.98 1.02
C GLY A 242 5.82 -15.37 2.38
N ASP A 243 6.79 -14.83 3.13
CA ASP A 243 6.49 -14.04 4.33
C ASP A 243 5.83 -12.72 3.93
N LYS A 244 4.95 -12.24 4.82
CA LYS A 244 4.30 -10.94 4.66
C LYS A 244 5.02 -9.92 5.53
N GLY A 245 5.11 -8.70 5.02
CA GLY A 245 5.74 -7.59 5.72
C GLY A 245 4.90 -7.08 6.89
N VAL A 246 5.16 -5.85 7.31
CA VAL A 246 4.46 -5.22 8.43
C VAL A 246 3.02 -4.93 8.02
N SER A 247 2.05 -5.19 8.91
CA SER A 247 0.63 -4.91 8.65
C SER A 247 0.38 -3.41 8.67
N TRP A 248 -0.61 -2.92 7.92
CA TRP A 248 -0.82 -1.47 7.79
C TRP A 248 -2.26 -1.07 7.46
N THR A 249 -2.61 0.18 7.76
CA THR A 249 -3.75 0.89 7.19
C THR A 249 -3.37 2.30 6.78
N TYR A 250 -3.85 2.72 5.61
CA TYR A 250 -3.55 4.05 5.09
C TYR A 250 -4.50 5.10 5.68
N TRP A 251 -3.95 6.24 6.07
CA TRP A 251 -4.70 7.43 6.47
C TRP A 251 -4.83 8.42 5.29
N SER A 252 -5.97 8.50 4.61
CA SER A 252 -7.22 7.78 4.86
C SER A 252 -7.95 7.47 3.56
N TRP A 253 -9.05 6.72 3.64
CA TRP A 253 -10.01 6.65 2.54
C TRP A 253 -10.57 8.04 2.19
N ASN A 254 -10.78 8.87 3.21
CA ASN A 254 -11.55 10.10 3.14
C ASN A 254 -10.76 11.26 2.50
N PRO A 255 -11.32 11.99 1.53
CA PRO A 255 -10.63 13.14 0.92
C PRO A 255 -10.51 14.35 1.85
N ASN A 256 -11.40 14.45 2.83
CA ASN A 256 -11.53 15.63 3.67
C ASN A 256 -10.61 15.65 4.90
N SER A 257 -9.60 14.78 4.94
CA SER A 257 -8.48 14.94 5.87
C SER A 257 -7.67 16.20 5.48
N GLY A 258 -7.56 17.15 6.41
CA GLY A 258 -7.09 18.50 6.11
C GLY A 258 -5.62 18.59 5.72
N ASP A 259 -4.80 17.65 6.17
CA ASP A 259 -3.34 17.61 6.08
C ASP A 259 -2.87 16.47 5.18
N THR A 260 -3.55 15.33 5.16
CA THR A 260 -3.21 14.17 4.31
C THR A 260 -4.10 14.01 3.07
N GLY A 261 -5.33 14.54 3.08
CA GLY A 261 -6.35 14.13 2.10
C GLY A 261 -6.63 12.62 2.19
N GLY A 262 -7.01 11.99 1.07
CA GLY A 262 -7.25 10.54 1.08
C GLY A 262 -7.03 9.85 -0.25
N ILE A 263 -7.40 8.57 -0.28
CA ILE A 263 -7.46 7.73 -1.48
C ILE A 263 -8.59 8.18 -2.39
N LEU A 264 -9.73 8.62 -1.85
CA LEU A 264 -10.72 9.34 -2.66
C LEU A 264 -10.28 10.79 -2.90
N LYS A 265 -10.73 11.35 -4.02
CA LYS A 265 -10.70 12.79 -4.33
C LYS A 265 -11.93 13.48 -3.71
N ASP A 266 -11.92 14.82 -3.70
CA ASP A 266 -12.93 15.67 -3.06
C ASP A 266 -14.38 15.42 -3.50
N ASP A 267 -14.61 14.77 -4.64
CA ASP A 267 -15.93 14.39 -5.12
C ASP A 267 -16.51 13.13 -4.44
N TRP A 268 -15.74 12.49 -3.56
CA TRP A 268 -16.06 11.23 -2.86
C TRP A 268 -16.36 10.06 -3.80
N ARG A 269 -15.81 10.09 -5.02
CA ARG A 269 -16.05 9.07 -6.06
C ARG A 269 -14.80 8.70 -6.82
N SER A 270 -14.04 9.70 -7.26
CA SER A 270 -12.85 9.50 -8.06
C SER A 270 -11.69 9.08 -7.16
N VAL A 271 -10.93 8.08 -7.58
CA VAL A 271 -9.75 7.59 -6.85
C VAL A 271 -8.53 8.47 -7.16
N ASN A 272 -7.69 8.68 -6.16
CA ASN A 272 -6.36 9.27 -6.25
C ASN A 272 -5.34 8.18 -6.58
N THR A 273 -5.26 7.84 -7.87
CA THR A 273 -4.36 6.82 -8.42
C THR A 273 -2.89 7.07 -8.07
N ASN A 274 -2.50 8.33 -7.89
CA ASN A 274 -1.11 8.70 -7.59
C ASN A 274 -0.69 8.30 -6.17
N LYS A 275 -1.63 8.20 -5.24
CA LYS A 275 -1.36 7.63 -3.91
C LYS A 275 -1.47 6.12 -3.93
N LEU A 276 -2.46 5.59 -4.65
CA LEU A 276 -2.71 4.16 -4.73
C LEU A 276 -1.49 3.42 -5.28
N SER A 277 -0.79 3.97 -6.27
CA SER A 277 0.41 3.35 -6.85
C SER A 277 1.54 3.09 -5.84
N TYR A 278 1.63 3.84 -4.74
CA TYR A 278 2.61 3.57 -3.68
C TYR A 278 2.18 2.41 -2.77
N LEU A 279 0.89 2.09 -2.75
CA LEU A 279 0.29 1.07 -1.88
C LEU A 279 0.12 -0.26 -2.59
N GLU A 280 -0.08 -0.27 -3.92
CA GLU A 280 -0.31 -1.48 -4.73
C GLU A 280 0.70 -2.60 -4.44
N GLY A 281 1.98 -2.25 -4.27
CA GLY A 281 3.04 -3.23 -3.98
C GLY A 281 2.99 -3.87 -2.57
N ILE A 282 2.20 -3.32 -1.66
CA ILE A 282 2.05 -3.79 -0.28
C ILE A 282 0.62 -4.18 0.08
N GLU A 283 -0.30 -4.19 -0.90
CA GLU A 283 -1.67 -4.66 -0.71
C GLU A 283 -1.70 -6.18 -0.49
N TYR A 284 -2.54 -6.61 0.44
CA TYR A 284 -2.75 -8.02 0.76
C TYR A 284 -4.09 -8.50 0.22
N ASP A 285 -4.09 -9.62 -0.49
CA ASP A 285 -5.33 -10.35 -0.75
C ASP A 285 -5.71 -11.16 0.51
N PHE A 286 -6.83 -10.79 1.13
CA PHE A 286 -7.39 -11.54 2.25
C PHE A 286 -7.86 -12.96 1.86
N GLY A 287 -7.96 -13.26 0.55
CA GLY A 287 -8.26 -14.59 0.03
C GLY A 287 -7.11 -15.61 0.13
N ASP A 288 -5.88 -15.15 0.35
CA ASP A 288 -4.66 -15.97 0.32
C ASP A 288 -4.12 -16.30 1.73
N ALA A 289 -4.86 -15.92 2.79
CA ALA A 289 -4.51 -16.23 4.17
C ALA A 289 -4.75 -17.72 4.47
N GLY A 290 -3.72 -18.53 4.21
CA GLY A 290 -3.68 -19.97 4.47
C GLY A 290 -4.14 -20.36 5.88
N GLY A 291 -5.29 -21.05 5.95
CA GLY A 291 -5.80 -21.70 7.15
C GLY A 291 -6.83 -22.75 6.77
N GLY A 292 -6.43 -24.03 6.78
CA GLY A 292 -7.16 -25.14 6.19
C GLY A 292 -8.65 -25.25 6.55
N GLY A 293 -9.49 -25.25 5.52
CA GLY A 293 -10.92 -25.54 5.63
C GLY A 293 -11.62 -25.46 4.27
N ALA A 294 -11.62 -26.58 3.54
CA ALA A 294 -12.51 -26.96 2.42
C ALA A 294 -13.03 -25.87 1.46
N ASP A 295 -12.62 -26.01 0.20
CA ASP A 295 -13.12 -25.36 -1.02
C ASP A 295 -14.63 -24.99 -1.00
N ALA A 296 -14.90 -23.70 -1.12
CA ALA A 296 -16.10 -23.14 -1.71
C ALA A 296 -15.68 -21.89 -2.50
N GLY A 297 -15.54 -22.04 -3.82
CA GLY A 297 -14.73 -21.16 -4.66
C GLY A 297 -15.27 -19.74 -4.87
N THR A 298 -14.38 -18.77 -4.68
CA THR A 298 -14.33 -17.53 -5.44
C THR A 298 -13.52 -17.79 -6.71
N GLN A 299 -14.14 -17.62 -7.88
CA GLN A 299 -13.44 -17.75 -9.16
C GLN A 299 -12.53 -16.52 -9.34
N ALA A 300 -11.23 -16.73 -9.57
CA ALA A 300 -10.29 -15.65 -9.86
C ALA A 300 -10.64 -14.97 -11.20
N HIS A 301 -10.25 -13.70 -11.36
CA HIS A 301 -10.51 -12.94 -12.60
C HIS A 301 -9.28 -12.11 -13.01
N ALA A 302 -8.95 -12.11 -14.30
CA ALA A 302 -8.07 -11.12 -14.90
C ALA A 302 -8.89 -9.88 -15.31
N LEU A 303 -8.45 -8.70 -14.87
CA LEU A 303 -9.17 -7.44 -15.06
C LEU A 303 -8.48 -6.57 -16.12
N PHE A 304 -9.20 -6.25 -17.20
CA PHE A 304 -8.72 -5.35 -18.25
C PHE A 304 -9.40 -3.99 -18.12
N THR A 305 -8.60 -2.96 -17.86
CA THR A 305 -9.09 -1.57 -17.82
C THR A 305 -9.06 -0.95 -19.22
N VAL A 306 -10.22 -0.57 -19.73
CA VAL A 306 -10.39 0.12 -21.01
C VAL A 306 -10.60 1.61 -20.74
N THR A 307 -9.79 2.46 -21.38
CA THR A 307 -9.79 3.91 -21.15
C THR A 307 -10.12 4.71 -22.41
N LEU A 308 -10.77 5.86 -22.24
CA LEU A 308 -10.88 6.91 -23.26
C LEU A 308 -9.85 8.00 -22.96
N SER A 309 -9.19 8.51 -24.00
CA SER A 309 -8.22 9.61 -23.89
C SER A 309 -8.85 10.92 -23.44
N GLU A 310 -10.15 11.08 -23.65
CA GLU A 310 -10.95 12.22 -23.20
C GLU A 310 -12.42 11.84 -23.05
N ALA A 311 -13.17 12.66 -22.32
CA ALA A 311 -14.58 12.41 -22.03
C ALA A 311 -15.44 12.69 -23.27
N ALA A 312 -16.15 11.67 -23.75
CA ALA A 312 -17.05 11.82 -24.88
C ALA A 312 -18.36 12.54 -24.49
N THR A 313 -18.88 13.37 -25.41
CA THR A 313 -20.16 14.10 -25.21
C THR A 313 -21.40 13.25 -25.54
N GLY A 314 -21.20 12.07 -26.14
CA GLY A 314 -22.19 11.04 -26.40
C GLY A 314 -21.64 9.65 -26.05
N PRO A 315 -22.45 8.58 -26.12
CA PRO A 315 -21.98 7.25 -25.77
C PRO A 315 -20.90 6.76 -26.76
N VAL A 316 -19.91 6.05 -26.22
CA VAL A 316 -18.90 5.32 -27.02
C VAL A 316 -19.14 3.83 -26.84
N THR A 317 -19.23 3.09 -27.94
CA THR A 317 -19.42 1.62 -27.90
C THR A 317 -18.30 0.92 -28.65
N LEU A 318 -17.85 -0.22 -28.13
CA LEU A 318 -16.90 -1.09 -28.80
C LEU A 318 -17.20 -2.56 -28.46
N ASP A 319 -16.82 -3.47 -29.33
CA ASP A 319 -16.90 -4.91 -29.07
C ASP A 319 -15.57 -5.40 -28.49
N PHE A 320 -15.62 -6.43 -27.65
CA PHE A 320 -14.43 -7.10 -27.12
C PHE A 320 -14.57 -8.62 -27.22
N HIS A 321 -13.44 -9.31 -27.33
CA HIS A 321 -13.35 -10.76 -27.15
C HIS A 321 -11.96 -11.18 -26.69
N THR A 322 -11.86 -12.30 -25.98
CA THR A 322 -10.58 -12.90 -25.62
C THR A 322 -10.04 -13.80 -26.73
N VAL A 323 -8.71 -13.83 -26.89
CA VAL A 323 -7.96 -14.70 -27.79
C VAL A 323 -6.97 -15.50 -26.95
N ALA A 324 -7.10 -16.83 -26.98
CA ALA A 324 -6.16 -17.74 -26.31
C ALA A 324 -4.76 -17.66 -26.97
N ASP A 325 -3.73 -17.83 -26.16
CA ASP A 325 -2.34 -17.99 -26.63
C ASP A 325 -1.71 -19.22 -25.94
N THR A 326 -0.78 -19.04 -24.98
CA THR A 326 -0.31 -20.15 -24.15
C THR A 326 -1.36 -20.57 -23.13
N ALA A 327 -2.16 -19.63 -22.60
CA ALA A 327 -3.34 -19.93 -21.80
C ALA A 327 -4.52 -20.26 -22.71
N GLY A 328 -5.17 -21.39 -22.44
CA GLY A 328 -6.28 -21.96 -23.20
C GLY A 328 -7.58 -22.08 -22.40
N ALA A 329 -8.46 -22.98 -22.83
CA ALA A 329 -9.78 -23.17 -22.23
C ALA A 329 -9.73 -23.95 -20.89
N ALA A 330 -8.56 -24.48 -20.52
CA ALA A 330 -8.33 -25.05 -19.20
C ALA A 330 -8.10 -23.94 -18.16
N ASP A 331 -7.56 -22.80 -18.60
CA ASP A 331 -6.89 -21.82 -17.74
C ASP A 331 -7.74 -20.55 -17.58
N PHE A 332 -8.58 -20.23 -18.57
CA PHE A 332 -9.57 -19.16 -18.45
C PHE A 332 -10.87 -19.44 -19.21
N THR A 333 -11.95 -18.79 -18.78
CA THR A 333 -13.23 -18.79 -19.51
C THR A 333 -13.25 -17.64 -20.51
N ALA A 334 -13.23 -17.97 -21.80
CA ALA A 334 -13.29 -16.96 -22.85
C ALA A 334 -14.57 -16.10 -22.77
N VAL A 335 -14.40 -14.78 -22.87
CA VAL A 335 -15.50 -13.81 -22.85
C VAL A 335 -15.52 -12.96 -24.11
N SER A 336 -16.72 -12.54 -24.51
CA SER A 336 -16.92 -11.58 -25.59
C SER A 336 -18.19 -10.77 -25.35
N GLY A 337 -18.22 -9.52 -25.79
CA GLY A 337 -19.39 -8.68 -25.63
C GLY A 337 -19.22 -7.29 -26.22
N THR A 338 -20.17 -6.40 -25.93
CA THR A 338 -20.11 -4.98 -26.30
C THR A 338 -19.97 -4.16 -25.03
N LEU A 339 -18.93 -3.33 -24.97
CA LEU A 339 -18.68 -2.37 -23.91
C LEU A 339 -19.22 -0.99 -24.31
N THR A 340 -19.95 -0.33 -23.40
CA THR A 340 -20.53 1.00 -23.63
C THR A 340 -20.07 1.97 -22.55
N PHE A 341 -19.42 3.06 -22.95
CA PHE A 341 -19.20 4.24 -22.12
C PHE A 341 -20.39 5.18 -22.29
N ALA A 342 -21.00 5.60 -21.20
CA ALA A 342 -21.91 6.73 -21.19
C ALA A 342 -21.16 8.05 -21.41
N ALA A 343 -21.86 9.10 -21.80
CA ALA A 343 -21.27 10.43 -21.95
C ALA A 343 -20.61 10.85 -20.63
N GLY A 344 -19.34 11.28 -20.70
CA GLY A 344 -18.55 11.67 -19.53
C GLY A 344 -17.78 10.55 -18.83
N GLU A 345 -18.01 9.26 -19.16
CA GLU A 345 -17.23 8.16 -18.59
C GLU A 345 -15.87 8.03 -19.31
N LEU A 346 -14.81 7.80 -18.54
CA LEU A 346 -13.44 7.67 -19.06
C LEU A 346 -12.89 6.25 -18.95
N THR A 347 -13.41 5.42 -18.04
CA THR A 347 -12.88 4.08 -17.78
C THR A 347 -13.99 3.05 -17.64
N LYS A 348 -13.69 1.82 -18.04
CA LYS A 348 -14.51 0.62 -17.86
C LYS A 348 -13.62 -0.59 -17.63
N ILE A 349 -14.14 -1.61 -16.94
CA ILE A 349 -13.42 -2.85 -16.67
C ILE A 349 -14.11 -4.01 -17.37
N ILE A 350 -13.32 -4.88 -18.01
CA ILE A 350 -13.74 -6.18 -18.51
C ILE A 350 -13.07 -7.25 -17.64
N ALA A 351 -13.87 -8.08 -16.98
CA ALA A 351 -13.39 -9.18 -16.16
C ALA A 351 -13.42 -10.50 -16.95
N VAL A 352 -12.29 -11.21 -16.96
CA VAL A 352 -12.13 -12.52 -17.59
C VAL A 352 -11.95 -13.56 -16.50
N PRO A 353 -12.87 -14.53 -16.30
CA PRO A 353 -12.72 -15.54 -15.26
C PRO A 353 -11.54 -16.47 -15.54
N ILE A 354 -10.70 -16.68 -14.53
CA ILE A 354 -9.57 -17.61 -14.51
C ILE A 354 -10.00 -18.91 -13.84
N THR A 355 -9.55 -20.02 -14.39
CA THR A 355 -9.77 -21.36 -13.84
C THR A 355 -8.50 -21.75 -13.09
N ALA A 356 -8.59 -21.85 -11.77
CA ALA A 356 -7.47 -22.35 -10.98
C ALA A 356 -7.38 -23.87 -11.10
N ASP A 357 -6.15 -24.39 -11.16
CA ASP A 357 -5.90 -25.81 -10.92
C ASP A 357 -4.72 -26.02 -9.94
N ARG A 358 -4.06 -27.17 -9.99
CA ARG A 358 -2.95 -27.53 -9.09
C ARG A 358 -1.74 -28.10 -9.84
N VAL A 359 -1.67 -27.86 -11.14
CA VAL A 359 -0.64 -28.37 -12.01
C VAL A 359 0.42 -27.27 -12.16
N ALA A 360 1.62 -27.54 -11.67
CA ALA A 360 2.75 -26.65 -11.90
C ALA A 360 3.04 -26.54 -13.41
N GLU A 361 2.70 -25.39 -13.97
CA GLU A 361 2.89 -25.04 -15.38
C GLU A 361 3.81 -23.81 -15.51
N ALA A 362 4.16 -23.42 -16.73
CA ALA A 362 4.83 -22.14 -16.94
C ALA A 362 3.78 -21.02 -16.89
N ASP A 363 4.18 -19.76 -16.67
CA ASP A 363 3.26 -18.64 -16.81
C ASP A 363 2.63 -18.63 -18.21
N GLU A 364 1.33 -18.46 -18.26
CA GLU A 364 0.54 -18.58 -19.49
C GLU A 364 -0.16 -17.27 -19.84
N HIS A 365 -0.30 -16.97 -21.13
CA HIS A 365 -0.81 -15.70 -21.63
C HIS A 365 -2.07 -15.89 -22.46
N PHE A 366 -2.96 -14.92 -22.39
CA PHE A 366 -4.04 -14.73 -23.35
C PHE A 366 -4.24 -13.24 -23.62
N SER A 367 -4.97 -12.89 -24.67
CA SER A 367 -5.21 -11.51 -25.05
C SER A 367 -6.69 -11.11 -24.97
N LEU A 368 -6.98 -9.85 -24.64
CA LEU A 368 -8.29 -9.21 -24.83
C LEU A 368 -8.22 -8.26 -26.01
N VAL A 369 -9.05 -8.48 -27.03
CA VAL A 369 -9.06 -7.71 -28.29
C VAL A 369 -10.32 -6.87 -28.41
N LEU A 370 -10.14 -5.57 -28.62
CA LEU A 370 -11.19 -4.57 -28.87
C LEU A 370 -11.42 -4.39 -30.37
N SER A 371 -12.67 -4.17 -30.78
CA SER A 371 -13.05 -4.01 -32.18
C SER A 371 -14.32 -3.17 -32.35
N ASN A 372 -14.64 -2.80 -33.59
CA ASN A 372 -15.86 -2.08 -33.96
C ASN A 372 -16.18 -0.81 -33.13
N PRO A 373 -15.22 0.09 -32.86
CA PRO A 373 -15.50 1.28 -32.06
C PRO A 373 -16.48 2.20 -32.79
N THR A 374 -17.44 2.76 -32.07
CA THR A 374 -18.33 3.83 -32.51
C THR A 374 -18.28 4.97 -31.49
N GLY A 375 -18.04 6.20 -31.95
CA GLY A 375 -17.88 7.38 -31.09
C GLY A 375 -16.44 7.63 -30.60
N ALA A 376 -15.50 6.74 -30.94
CA ALA A 376 -14.06 6.90 -30.70
C ALA A 376 -13.25 6.12 -31.75
N THR A 377 -11.92 6.24 -31.69
CA THR A 377 -10.96 5.40 -32.44
C THR A 377 -10.11 4.59 -31.46
N LEU A 378 -9.76 3.34 -31.82
CA LEU A 378 -8.88 2.52 -30.98
C LEU A 378 -7.42 2.98 -31.15
N ALA A 379 -6.82 3.49 -30.09
CA ALA A 379 -5.38 3.77 -30.02
C ALA A 379 -4.58 2.50 -29.69
N HIS A 380 -5.11 1.68 -28.78
CA HIS A 380 -4.60 0.35 -28.47
C HIS A 380 -5.79 -0.62 -28.53
N ALA A 381 -5.67 -1.68 -29.34
CA ALA A 381 -6.75 -2.63 -29.58
C ALA A 381 -6.59 -3.97 -28.85
N THR A 382 -5.45 -4.22 -28.19
CA THR A 382 -5.17 -5.51 -27.55
C THR A 382 -4.56 -5.29 -26.17
N GLY A 383 -5.01 -6.01 -25.16
CA GLY A 383 -4.32 -6.13 -23.87
C GLY A 383 -3.91 -7.58 -23.64
N ILE A 384 -2.79 -7.82 -22.97
CA ILE A 384 -2.31 -9.17 -22.61
C ILE A 384 -2.62 -9.41 -21.13
N GLY A 385 -3.19 -10.57 -20.82
CA GLY A 385 -3.34 -11.08 -19.46
C GLY A 385 -2.38 -12.25 -19.26
N THR A 386 -1.71 -12.27 -18.11
CA THR A 386 -0.82 -13.35 -17.68
C THR A 386 -1.45 -14.07 -16.51
N ILE A 387 -1.54 -15.39 -16.61
CA ILE A 387 -1.89 -16.30 -15.51
C ILE A 387 -0.55 -16.80 -14.96
N VAL A 388 -0.23 -16.37 -13.74
CA VAL A 388 1.02 -16.72 -13.07
C VAL A 388 0.87 -18.09 -12.42
N ASN A 389 1.89 -18.94 -12.54
CA ASN A 389 1.91 -20.21 -11.85
C ASN A 389 2.05 -20.01 -10.32
N ASP A 390 1.02 -20.39 -9.56
CA ASP A 390 0.97 -20.36 -8.10
C ASP A 390 1.21 -21.74 -7.46
N ASP A 391 1.47 -22.78 -8.27
CA ASP A 391 1.71 -24.15 -7.83
C ASP A 391 3.19 -24.44 -7.57
N GLY A 392 3.48 -24.93 -6.35
CA GLY A 392 4.84 -25.26 -5.92
C GLY A 392 5.51 -26.32 -6.80
N ALA A 393 6.73 -26.01 -7.28
CA ALA A 393 7.51 -26.93 -8.11
C ALA A 393 7.75 -28.29 -7.44
N ALA A 394 7.54 -29.38 -8.19
CA ALA A 394 7.90 -30.72 -7.74
C ALA A 394 9.44 -30.84 -7.51
N PRO A 395 9.90 -31.54 -6.46
CA PRO A 395 11.31 -31.59 -6.10
C PRO A 395 12.13 -32.34 -7.17
N THR A 396 13.03 -31.64 -7.86
CA THR A 396 13.95 -32.26 -8.82
C THR A 396 15.16 -32.88 -8.11
N THR A 397 15.57 -34.07 -8.57
CA THR A 397 16.69 -34.85 -8.02
C THR A 397 18.01 -34.38 -8.65
N PRO A 398 19.15 -34.30 -7.92
CA PRO A 398 20.39 -33.72 -8.48
C PRO A 398 21.02 -34.64 -9.54
N THR A 399 21.45 -34.08 -10.67
CA THR A 399 22.27 -34.78 -11.68
C THR A 399 23.73 -34.30 -11.65
N GLU A 400 24.64 -35.24 -11.83
CA GLU A 400 26.11 -35.20 -11.65
C GLU A 400 26.86 -34.25 -12.62
N PRO A 401 28.01 -33.64 -12.23
CA PRO A 401 28.71 -32.65 -13.05
C PRO A 401 29.59 -33.28 -14.15
N THR A 402 29.66 -32.63 -15.33
CA THR A 402 30.63 -32.97 -16.37
C THR A 402 31.64 -31.84 -16.64
N THR A 403 32.84 -32.28 -17.03
CA THR A 403 34.15 -31.62 -17.10
C THR A 403 34.28 -30.50 -18.15
N PRO A 404 35.10 -29.45 -17.92
CA PRO A 404 35.19 -28.29 -18.81
C PRO A 404 36.13 -28.48 -20.02
N THR A 405 35.77 -27.86 -21.16
CA THR A 405 36.67 -27.63 -22.30
C THR A 405 36.87 -26.13 -22.57
N THR A 406 38.13 -25.80 -22.87
CA THR A 406 38.85 -24.53 -23.05
C THR A 406 38.32 -23.60 -24.16
N PRO A 407 38.59 -22.26 -24.09
CA PRO A 407 37.77 -21.23 -24.74
C PRO A 407 38.28 -20.77 -26.12
N THR A 408 37.37 -20.25 -26.93
CA THR A 408 37.67 -19.49 -28.15
C THR A 408 37.06 -18.08 -28.07
N THR A 409 37.96 -17.09 -28.10
CA THR A 409 37.93 -15.73 -28.70
C THR A 409 36.65 -14.88 -28.62
N PRO A 410 36.74 -13.59 -28.18
CA PRO A 410 35.58 -12.78 -27.81
C PRO A 410 34.80 -12.31 -29.04
N SER A 411 33.51 -12.62 -29.07
CA SER A 411 32.52 -11.86 -29.83
C SER A 411 31.96 -10.73 -28.94
N GLU A 412 31.55 -9.67 -29.62
CA GLU A 412 31.05 -8.36 -29.20
C GLU A 412 30.10 -8.33 -27.97
N PRO A 413 29.98 -7.16 -27.30
CA PRO A 413 29.09 -7.02 -26.14
C PRO A 413 27.66 -7.34 -26.55
N VAL A 414 27.08 -8.33 -25.88
CA VAL A 414 25.66 -8.65 -25.94
C VAL A 414 24.93 -7.54 -25.18
N HIS A 415 24.25 -6.67 -25.90
CA HIS A 415 23.19 -5.82 -25.34
C HIS A 415 21.93 -6.69 -25.28
N ASP A 416 21.56 -7.16 -24.09
CA ASP A 416 20.37 -8.01 -23.90
C ASP A 416 19.75 -7.77 -22.51
N ALA A 417 19.56 -6.49 -22.19
CA ALA A 417 18.56 -6.10 -21.22
C ALA A 417 17.48 -5.36 -22.03
N ASP A 418 16.36 -6.04 -22.29
CA ASP A 418 15.15 -5.41 -22.82
C ASP A 418 14.54 -4.61 -21.67
N LEU A 419 15.13 -3.45 -21.40
CA LEU A 419 14.65 -2.55 -20.37
C LEU A 419 13.50 -1.69 -20.94
N GLN A 420 12.39 -1.62 -20.22
CA GLN A 420 11.28 -0.73 -20.51
C GLN A 420 11.15 0.33 -19.43
N ALA A 421 10.94 1.59 -19.84
CA ALA A 421 10.69 2.67 -18.90
C ALA A 421 9.27 3.23 -19.02
N LEU A 422 8.63 3.44 -17.88
CA LEU A 422 7.30 4.01 -17.79
C LEU A 422 7.33 5.31 -16.99
N PHE A 423 6.95 6.42 -17.62
CA PHE A 423 6.76 7.70 -16.96
C PHE A 423 5.40 7.78 -16.28
N SER A 424 5.38 8.26 -15.04
CA SER A 424 4.18 8.54 -14.27
C SER A 424 4.20 9.96 -13.71
N SER A 425 3.14 10.73 -13.98
CA SER A 425 2.87 12.01 -13.31
C SER A 425 2.38 11.74 -11.88
N VAL A 426 3.23 11.95 -10.88
CA VAL A 426 2.91 11.74 -9.46
C VAL A 426 2.10 12.91 -8.89
N ASP A 427 2.44 14.16 -9.23
CA ASP A 427 1.64 15.34 -8.88
C ASP A 427 1.96 16.52 -9.79
N SER A 428 1.05 17.50 -9.92
CA SER A 428 1.32 18.76 -10.62
C SER A 428 0.65 19.95 -9.94
N TRP A 429 1.39 21.04 -9.79
CA TRP A 429 0.93 22.31 -9.22
C TRP A 429 1.30 23.46 -10.15
N GLY A 430 0.77 24.67 -9.92
CA GLY A 430 0.86 25.83 -10.82
C GLY A 430 2.25 26.37 -11.19
N GLY A 431 3.33 25.66 -10.87
CA GLY A 431 4.71 25.98 -11.24
C GLY A 431 5.69 24.81 -11.27
N GLY A 432 5.23 23.57 -11.05
CA GLY A 432 6.08 22.38 -11.07
C GLY A 432 5.27 21.09 -11.04
N PHE A 433 5.97 19.97 -11.13
CA PHE A 433 5.39 18.63 -11.07
C PHE A 433 6.36 17.65 -10.43
N ASN A 434 5.81 16.59 -9.84
CA ASN A 434 6.55 15.42 -9.39
C ASN A 434 6.28 14.28 -10.38
N ALA A 435 7.34 13.59 -10.79
CA ALA A 435 7.28 12.46 -11.70
C ALA A 435 8.06 11.27 -11.14
N SER A 436 7.59 10.07 -11.46
CA SER A 436 8.30 8.81 -11.23
C SER A 436 8.52 8.11 -12.56
N ILE A 437 9.67 7.45 -12.71
CA ILE A 437 9.97 6.57 -13.82
C ILE A 437 10.29 5.19 -13.25
N ALA A 438 9.48 4.20 -13.63
CA ALA A 438 9.76 2.80 -13.37
C ALA A 438 10.55 2.22 -14.55
N ILE A 439 11.62 1.47 -14.27
CA ILE A 439 12.42 0.75 -15.24
C ILE A 439 12.24 -0.74 -14.95
N HIS A 440 11.64 -1.45 -15.89
CA HIS A 440 11.39 -2.88 -15.85
C HIS A 440 12.40 -3.62 -16.73
N ASN A 441 12.82 -4.81 -16.32
CA ASN A 441 13.71 -5.66 -17.10
C ASN A 441 13.00 -6.88 -17.66
N ASP A 442 12.53 -6.78 -18.91
CA ASP A 442 11.99 -7.91 -19.67
C ASP A 442 13.08 -8.82 -20.26
N GLY A 443 14.36 -8.44 -20.08
CA GLY A 443 15.50 -9.22 -20.53
C GLY A 443 15.62 -10.52 -19.75
N ALA A 444 16.02 -11.60 -20.43
CA ALA A 444 16.19 -12.93 -19.84
C ALA A 444 17.31 -13.03 -18.79
N THR A 445 18.04 -11.94 -18.54
CA THR A 445 19.13 -11.87 -17.56
C THR A 445 19.05 -10.58 -16.75
N ALA A 446 19.62 -10.57 -15.54
CA ALA A 446 19.65 -9.38 -14.71
C ALA A 446 20.40 -8.22 -15.40
N ALA A 447 19.80 -7.04 -15.38
CA ALA A 447 20.42 -5.80 -15.83
C ALA A 447 21.24 -5.19 -14.69
N HIS A 448 22.42 -4.66 -15.04
CA HIS A 448 23.33 -4.03 -14.09
C HIS A 448 23.76 -2.68 -14.62
N GLY A 449 23.52 -1.63 -13.85
CA GLY A 449 23.89 -0.26 -14.18
C GLY A 449 23.11 0.27 -15.38
N TRP A 450 21.88 0.74 -15.14
CA TRP A 450 21.05 1.33 -16.19
C TRP A 450 21.31 2.82 -16.38
N GLN A 451 21.05 3.27 -17.61
CA GLN A 451 21.04 4.67 -17.99
C GLN A 451 19.83 4.90 -18.90
N ILE A 452 19.16 6.03 -18.74
CA ILE A 452 18.01 6.45 -19.52
C ILE A 452 18.21 7.89 -19.99
N GLU A 453 17.81 8.17 -21.22
CA GLU A 453 17.65 9.50 -21.75
C GLU A 453 16.18 9.90 -21.64
N ILE A 454 15.93 11.04 -20.99
CA ILE A 454 14.61 11.66 -20.90
C ILE A 454 14.61 12.91 -21.75
N ASN A 455 13.89 12.86 -22.86
CA ASN A 455 13.62 14.06 -23.66
C ASN A 455 12.45 14.81 -23.03
N MET A 456 12.72 16.02 -22.54
CA MET A 456 11.69 16.87 -21.95
C MET A 456 12.13 18.35 -21.86
N PRO A 457 11.19 19.30 -21.97
CA PRO A 457 11.50 20.73 -21.92
C PRO A 457 11.63 21.29 -20.49
N TYR A 458 11.60 20.44 -19.47
CA TYR A 458 11.47 20.84 -18.06
C TYR A 458 12.81 20.86 -17.34
N GLU A 459 12.99 21.82 -16.41
CA GLU A 459 14.16 21.85 -15.53
C GLU A 459 13.93 20.90 -14.34
N ILE A 460 14.82 19.94 -14.08
CA ILE A 460 14.77 19.11 -12.87
C ILE A 460 15.33 19.91 -11.68
N GLU A 461 14.49 20.16 -10.66
CA GLU A 461 14.89 20.80 -9.40
C GLU A 461 15.50 19.83 -8.40
N ASN A 462 14.98 18.60 -8.37
CA ASN A 462 15.42 17.56 -7.47
C ASN A 462 15.22 16.18 -8.11
N ILE A 463 16.10 15.23 -7.80
CA ILE A 463 16.05 13.85 -8.27
C ILE A 463 16.48 12.93 -7.14
N TRP A 464 15.85 11.75 -7.02
CA TRP A 464 16.21 10.73 -6.04
C TRP A 464 16.25 9.36 -6.70
N ASN A 465 16.96 8.41 -6.08
CA ASN A 465 17.24 7.06 -6.59
C ASN A 465 17.96 7.00 -7.96
N ALA A 466 18.42 8.15 -8.45
CA ALA A 466 19.15 8.30 -9.70
C ALA A 466 20.08 9.52 -9.68
N GLU A 467 21.01 9.56 -10.64
CA GLU A 467 21.97 10.65 -10.80
C GLU A 467 21.89 11.25 -12.21
N ILE A 468 21.87 12.57 -12.31
CA ILE A 468 21.98 13.27 -13.60
C ILE A 468 23.43 13.17 -14.10
N VAL A 469 23.62 12.53 -15.25
CA VAL A 469 24.91 12.39 -15.93
C VAL A 469 25.21 13.64 -16.76
N SER A 470 24.23 14.09 -17.53
CA SER A 470 24.30 15.30 -18.36
C SER A 470 22.91 15.83 -18.66
N HIS A 471 22.81 17.10 -19.04
CA HIS A 471 21.57 17.70 -19.52
C HIS A 471 21.86 18.82 -20.52
N ASP A 472 20.91 19.07 -21.41
CA ASP A 472 20.91 20.23 -22.30
C ASP A 472 19.50 20.83 -22.42
N ALA A 473 19.15 21.42 -23.56
CA ALA A 473 17.84 22.04 -23.77
C ALA A 473 16.76 21.03 -24.19
N ASP A 474 17.17 19.85 -24.66
CA ASP A 474 16.30 18.83 -25.23
C ASP A 474 16.00 17.70 -24.21
N GLY A 475 16.87 17.52 -23.20
CA GLY A 475 16.62 16.51 -22.16
C GLY A 475 17.75 16.26 -21.17
N TYR A 476 17.67 15.10 -20.50
CA TYR A 476 18.61 14.62 -19.49
C TYR A 476 19.06 13.22 -19.81
N VAL A 477 20.34 12.94 -19.55
CA VAL A 477 20.85 11.58 -19.41
C VAL A 477 20.96 11.29 -17.92
N ILE A 478 20.26 10.28 -17.46
CA ILE A 478 20.15 9.89 -16.05
C ILE A 478 20.62 8.45 -15.91
N ARG A 479 21.34 8.15 -14.83
CA ARG A 479 21.76 6.79 -14.50
C ARG A 479 21.28 6.40 -13.11
N ASN A 480 21.35 5.12 -12.82
CA ASN A 480 21.10 4.59 -11.49
C ASN A 480 21.95 5.25 -10.40
N ALA A 481 21.36 5.44 -9.22
CA ALA A 481 22.15 5.64 -8.00
C ALA A 481 22.93 4.35 -7.68
N ALA A 482 23.98 4.46 -6.84
CA ALA A 482 24.87 3.33 -6.55
C ALA A 482 24.15 2.07 -6.01
N TRP A 483 23.00 2.23 -5.35
CA TRP A 483 22.17 1.14 -4.82
C TRP A 483 20.99 0.74 -5.73
N ASN A 484 20.63 1.56 -6.71
CA ASN A 484 19.43 1.35 -7.53
C ASN A 484 19.75 0.77 -8.91
N GLY A 485 20.89 0.09 -9.06
CA GLY A 485 21.47 -0.27 -10.36
C GLY A 485 21.18 -1.68 -10.86
N ASP A 486 20.79 -2.58 -9.97
CA ASP A 486 20.58 -3.98 -10.28
C ASP A 486 19.08 -4.24 -10.46
N ILE A 487 18.71 -4.81 -11.61
CA ILE A 487 17.33 -5.18 -11.92
C ILE A 487 17.33 -6.67 -12.30
N ALA A 488 16.78 -7.53 -11.46
CA ALA A 488 16.62 -8.95 -11.80
C ALA A 488 15.69 -9.12 -13.03
N HIS A 489 15.67 -10.32 -13.62
CA HIS A 489 14.69 -10.64 -14.66
C HIS A 489 13.27 -10.46 -14.12
N ASP A 490 12.41 -9.77 -14.86
CA ASP A 490 11.03 -9.37 -14.52
C ASP A 490 10.90 -8.55 -13.24
N ALA A 491 12.00 -7.96 -12.75
CA ALA A 491 11.97 -6.98 -11.67
C ALA A 491 11.90 -5.56 -12.21
N SER A 492 11.51 -4.63 -11.34
CA SER A 492 11.48 -3.20 -11.64
C SER A 492 12.20 -2.43 -10.55
N VAL A 493 12.82 -1.34 -10.95
CA VAL A 493 13.30 -0.29 -10.06
C VAL A 493 12.64 1.02 -10.44
N SER A 494 12.64 2.01 -9.54
CA SER A 494 12.09 3.32 -9.87
C SER A 494 12.99 4.45 -9.40
N PHE A 495 12.85 5.60 -10.05
CA PHE A 495 13.41 6.85 -9.58
C PHE A 495 12.42 7.99 -9.80
N GLY A 496 12.50 9.02 -8.98
CA GLY A 496 11.62 10.17 -9.08
C GLY A 496 12.36 11.48 -9.21
N PHE A 497 11.67 12.48 -9.73
CA PHE A 497 12.19 13.83 -9.87
C PHE A 497 11.09 14.89 -9.79
N ILE A 498 11.49 16.11 -9.43
CA ILE A 498 10.64 17.30 -9.47
C ILE A 498 11.06 18.16 -10.63
N GLY A 499 10.13 18.43 -11.55
CA GLY A 499 10.33 19.30 -12.70
C GLY A 499 9.65 20.67 -12.53
N LYS A 500 10.26 21.74 -13.06
CA LYS A 500 9.64 23.07 -13.13
C LYS A 500 8.66 23.18 -14.30
N GLY A 501 7.56 23.88 -14.07
CA GLY A 501 6.56 24.21 -15.10
C GLY A 501 5.27 23.40 -15.00
N GLN A 502 4.37 23.59 -15.95
CA GLN A 502 3.17 22.76 -16.08
C GLN A 502 3.51 21.52 -16.89
N LEU A 503 3.31 20.34 -16.30
CA LEU A 503 3.53 19.07 -16.97
C LEU A 503 2.55 18.89 -18.14
N ASP A 504 3.11 18.53 -19.27
CA ASP A 504 2.47 18.01 -20.46
C ASP A 504 3.18 16.70 -20.78
N ALA A 505 2.57 15.58 -20.40
CA ALA A 505 3.15 14.26 -20.55
C ALA A 505 3.45 13.90 -22.02
N ALA A 506 2.81 14.58 -22.99
CA ALA A 506 3.09 14.39 -24.42
C ALA A 506 4.48 14.90 -24.84
N HIS A 507 5.15 15.68 -23.99
CA HIS A 507 6.51 16.15 -24.20
C HIS A 507 7.56 15.37 -23.38
N ILE A 508 7.17 14.26 -22.75
CA ILE A 508 8.12 13.33 -22.11
C ILE A 508 8.31 12.14 -23.04
N ASP A 509 9.53 11.95 -23.50
CA ASP A 509 9.91 10.77 -24.28
C ASP A 509 11.09 10.07 -23.60
N LEU A 510 10.97 8.76 -23.44
CA LEU A 510 11.90 7.93 -22.68
C LEU A 510 12.66 7.03 -23.64
N LEU A 511 13.98 7.16 -23.63
CA LEU A 511 14.88 6.39 -24.47
C LEU A 511 15.84 5.63 -23.55
N ILE A 512 15.80 4.30 -23.61
CA ILE A 512 16.65 3.40 -22.83
C ILE A 512 17.75 2.81 -23.71
#